data_AF-A0A7W0NJM2-F1
#
_entry.id   AF-A0A7W0NJM2-F1
#
_cell.length_a   1.000
_cell.length_b   1.000
_cell.length_c   1.000
_cell.angle_alpha   90.00
_cell.angle_beta   90.00
_cell.angle_gamma   90.00
#
_symmetry.space_group_name_H-M   'P 1'
#
loop_
_entity.id
_entity.type
_entity.pdbx_description
1 polymer ?
#
loop_
_entity_poly.entity_id
_entity_poly.type
_entity_poly.pdbx_seq_one_letter_code
_entity_poly.pdbx_strand_id
1 'polypeptide(L)'
;MTSLSLYEDLLAPGEELRLPAGGRIVYVASGELAGLHAGQAAFGSDEALVQAGSDGATVLRWELTEWSVDDAKLSAHVELDPWADYVMRCERGAGRAAGPGVGCVLRGEVTVDG
;
A
#
# COMPACT_ATOMS: atom_id res chain seq x y z
N MET A 1 4.87 -7.64 16.90
CA MET A 1 3.48 -7.15 16.79
C MET A 1 3.38 -6.44 15.46
N THR A 2 2.43 -6.82 14.61
CA THR A 2 2.38 -6.30 13.23
C THR A 2 1.76 -4.92 13.20
N SER A 3 2.35 -4.02 12.43
CA SER A 3 1.83 -2.69 12.16
C SER A 3 1.59 -2.54 10.66
N LEU A 4 0.51 -1.85 10.31
CA LEU A 4 0.25 -1.36 8.97
C LEU A 4 0.66 0.12 8.92
N SER A 5 1.66 0.42 8.10
CA SER A 5 2.25 1.76 7.98
C SER A 5 2.07 2.31 6.57
N LEU A 6 1.77 3.61 6.45
CA LEU A 6 1.71 4.35 5.20
C LEU A 6 2.91 5.28 5.07
N TYR A 7 3.62 5.17 3.95
CA TYR A 7 4.68 6.09 3.53
C TYR A 7 4.26 6.85 2.28
N GLU A 8 4.81 8.06 2.12
CA GLU A 8 4.78 8.77 0.84
C GLU A 8 6.21 9.02 0.40
N ASP A 9 6.55 8.50 -0.77
CA ASP A 9 7.83 8.72 -1.42
C ASP A 9 7.64 9.75 -2.53
N LEU A 10 8.42 10.83 -2.49
CA LEU A 10 8.47 11.86 -3.52
C LEU A 10 9.77 11.67 -4.30
N LEU A 11 9.65 11.02 -5.45
CA LEU A 11 10.80 10.62 -6.27
C LEU A 11 11.01 11.62 -7.41
N ALA A 12 12.22 12.14 -7.52
CA ALA A 12 12.67 12.92 -8.66
C ALA A 12 12.72 12.06 -9.94
N PRO A 13 12.79 12.68 -11.14
CA PRO A 13 12.98 11.96 -12.39
C PRO A 13 14.15 10.97 -12.34
N GLY A 14 13.88 9.69 -12.64
CA GLY A 14 14.88 8.63 -12.64
C GLY A 14 15.43 8.24 -11.26
N GLU A 15 14.89 8.77 -10.16
CA GLU A 15 15.30 8.40 -8.81
C GLU A 15 14.92 6.95 -8.51
N GLU A 16 15.83 6.24 -7.84
CA GLU A 16 15.64 4.86 -7.41
C GLU A 16 15.11 4.80 -5.98
N LEU A 17 14.12 3.95 -5.76
CA LEU A 17 13.59 3.60 -4.46
C LEU A 17 13.87 2.13 -4.18
N ARG A 18 14.61 1.88 -3.09
CA ARG A 18 14.87 0.52 -2.61
C ARG A 18 13.76 0.10 -1.66
N LEU A 19 13.16 -1.04 -1.95
CA LEU A 19 12.09 -1.67 -1.17
C LEU A 19 12.66 -2.93 -0.52
N PRO A 20 12.81 -2.99 0.82
CA PRO A 20 13.26 -4.19 1.50
C PRO A 20 12.24 -5.34 1.32
N ALA A 21 12.57 -6.56 1.73
CA ALA A 21 11.58 -7.62 1.80
C ALA A 21 10.51 -7.31 2.87
N GLY A 22 9.25 -7.64 2.59
CA GLY A 22 8.10 -7.45 3.48
C GLY A 22 6.82 -7.18 2.70
N GLY A 23 5.68 -7.64 3.22
CA GLY A 23 4.38 -7.49 2.56
C GLY A 23 4.02 -6.03 2.35
N ARG A 24 3.83 -5.61 1.09
CA ARG A 24 3.56 -4.22 0.74
C ARG A 24 2.57 -4.07 -0.41
N ILE A 25 1.94 -2.89 -0.45
CA ILE A 25 1.29 -2.33 -1.64
C ILE A 25 2.01 -1.04 -2.01
N VAL A 26 2.26 -0.85 -3.29
CA VAL A 26 2.79 0.38 -3.88
C VAL A 26 1.71 0.95 -4.80
N TYR A 27 1.24 2.16 -4.53
CA TYR A 27 0.26 2.89 -5.33
C TYR A 27 0.90 4.16 -5.90
N VAL A 28 0.82 4.36 -7.21
CA VAL A 28 1.34 5.57 -7.86
C VAL A 28 0.25 6.63 -7.83
N ALA A 29 0.43 7.66 -7.02
CA ALA A 29 -0.52 8.77 -6.93
C ALA A 29 -0.37 9.75 -8.11
N SER A 30 0.87 9.94 -8.59
CA SER A 30 1.20 10.74 -9.77
C SER A 30 2.51 10.25 -10.40
N GLY A 31 2.69 10.52 -11.70
CA GLY A 31 3.89 10.10 -12.44
C GLY A 31 3.90 8.61 -12.79
N GLU A 32 5.10 8.02 -12.77
CA GLU A 32 5.33 6.62 -13.12
C GLU A 32 6.44 6.00 -12.24
N LEU A 33 6.24 4.75 -11.81
CA LEU A 33 7.24 3.97 -11.08
C LEU A 33 7.38 2.58 -11.72
N ALA A 34 8.54 2.27 -12.30
CA ALA A 34 8.84 0.97 -12.91
C ALA A 34 7.73 0.46 -13.88
N GLY A 35 7.21 1.34 -14.75
CA GLY A 35 6.12 1.03 -15.69
C GLY A 35 4.72 1.05 -15.09
N LEU A 36 4.56 1.29 -13.78
CA LEU A 36 3.29 1.51 -13.12
C LEU A 36 2.94 3.01 -13.19
N HIS A 37 1.82 3.36 -13.82
CA HIS A 37 1.38 4.75 -13.97
C HIS A 37 0.43 5.20 -12.86
N ALA A 38 0.23 6.51 -12.78
CA ALA A 38 -0.72 7.15 -11.86
C ALA A 38 -2.09 6.46 -11.84
N GLY A 39 -2.57 6.17 -10.62
CA GLY A 39 -3.83 5.49 -10.37
C GLY A 39 -3.74 3.96 -10.37
N GLN A 40 -2.55 3.38 -10.58
CA GLN A 40 -2.31 1.94 -10.52
C GLN A 40 -1.59 1.54 -9.24
N ALA A 41 -1.76 0.29 -8.85
CA ALA A 41 -1.10 -0.30 -7.70
C ALA A 41 -0.47 -1.66 -8.05
N ALA A 42 0.60 -2.00 -7.36
CA ALA A 42 1.18 -3.34 -7.33
C ALA A 42 1.32 -3.82 -5.88
N PHE A 43 1.32 -5.13 -5.69
CA PHE A 43 1.55 -5.77 -4.40
C PHE A 43 2.74 -6.71 -4.50
N GLY A 44 3.44 -6.92 -3.40
CA GLY A 44 4.58 -7.82 -3.36
C GLY A 44 5.14 -7.99 -1.95
N SER A 45 6.07 -8.92 -1.81
CA SER A 45 6.77 -9.19 -0.55
C SER A 45 8.29 -9.26 -0.69
N ASP A 46 8.79 -9.33 -1.91
CA ASP A 46 10.22 -9.50 -2.18
C ASP A 46 10.96 -8.16 -2.13
N GLU A 47 12.27 -8.22 -1.91
CA GLU A 47 13.14 -7.04 -2.07
C GLU A 47 13.10 -6.60 -3.53
N ALA A 48 12.98 -5.29 -3.76
CA ALA A 48 12.94 -4.71 -5.09
C ALA A 48 13.69 -3.37 -5.15
N LEU A 49 14.26 -3.08 -6.32
CA LEU A 49 14.74 -1.75 -6.67
C LEU A 49 13.86 -1.24 -7.81
N VAL A 50 13.16 -0.14 -7.57
CA VAL A 50 12.22 0.45 -8.52
C VAL A 50 12.67 1.87 -8.85
N GLN A 51 12.40 2.32 -10.07
CA GLN A 51 12.87 3.62 -10.55
C GLN A 51 11.69 4.46 -11.03
N ALA A 52 11.70 5.74 -10.69
CA ALA A 52 10.72 6.71 -11.18
C ALA A 52 10.93 6.98 -12.68
N GLY A 53 9.84 7.26 -13.38
CA GLY A 53 9.85 7.65 -14.79
C GLY A 53 10.46 9.04 -15.02
N SER A 54 10.38 9.52 -16.26
CA SER A 54 10.99 10.80 -16.68
C SER A 54 10.42 12.03 -15.99
N ASP A 55 9.20 11.94 -15.46
CA ASP A 55 8.51 13.04 -14.80
C ASP A 55 8.59 12.93 -13.27
N GLY A 56 9.32 11.93 -12.75
CA GLY A 56 9.31 11.56 -11.34
C GLY A 56 8.04 10.80 -10.95
N ALA A 57 7.84 10.61 -9.64
CA ALA A 57 6.64 9.97 -9.10
C ALA A 57 6.31 10.42 -7.67
N THR A 58 5.01 10.47 -7.36
CA THR A 58 4.53 10.43 -5.97
C THR A 58 3.94 9.07 -5.72
N VAL A 59 4.47 8.36 -4.72
CA VAL A 59 4.15 6.97 -4.45
C VAL A 59 3.64 6.84 -3.01
N LEU A 60 2.47 6.22 -2.84
CA LEU A 60 1.96 5.83 -1.53
C LEU A 60 2.25 4.36 -1.31
N ARG A 61 2.95 4.03 -0.22
CA ARG A 61 3.29 2.65 0.11
C ARG A 61 2.67 2.25 1.43
N TRP A 62 1.92 1.15 1.39
CA TRP A 62 1.41 0.49 2.58
C TRP A 62 2.29 -0.72 2.87
N GLU A 63 2.87 -0.80 4.07
CA GLU A 63 3.69 -1.94 4.49
C GLU A 63 3.13 -2.61 5.74
N LEU A 64 3.15 -3.93 5.75
CA LEU A 64 3.03 -4.74 6.95
C LEU A 64 4.44 -5.01 7.49
N THR A 65 4.72 -4.47 8.67
CA THR A 65 6.02 -4.55 9.32
C THR A 65 5.85 -4.95 10.78
N GLU A 66 6.83 -5.64 11.35
CA GLU A 66 6.85 -5.95 12.80
C GLU A 66 7.36 -4.77 13.65
N TRP A 67 7.71 -3.65 13.01
CA TRP A 67 8.45 -2.54 13.58
C TRP A 67 7.72 -1.24 13.23
N SER A 68 7.47 -0.39 14.24
CA SER A 68 7.01 0.97 13.96
C SER A 68 8.20 1.79 13.45
N VAL A 69 7.98 2.59 12.41
CA VAL A 69 9.03 3.41 11.78
C VAL A 69 8.58 4.86 11.85
N ASP A 70 9.47 5.76 12.27
CA ASP A 70 9.12 7.13 12.66
C ASP A 70 8.68 8.02 11.48
N ASP A 71 9.04 7.67 10.25
CA ASP A 71 8.73 8.47 9.04
C ASP A 71 7.39 8.11 8.38
N ALA A 72 6.61 7.21 8.98
CA ALA A 72 5.30 6.85 8.45
C ALA A 72 4.30 8.01 8.62
N LYS A 73 3.55 8.32 7.56
CA LYS A 73 2.43 9.28 7.60
C LYS A 73 1.28 8.80 8.47
N LEU A 74 1.10 7.49 8.53
CA LEU A 74 0.11 6.81 9.37
C LEU A 74 0.71 5.48 9.79
N SER A 75 0.49 5.09 11.04
CA SER A 75 0.83 3.75 11.52
C SER A 75 -0.29 3.29 12.46
N ALA A 76 -0.72 2.04 12.29
CA ALA A 76 -1.70 1.41 13.15
C ALA A 76 -1.25 -0.01 13.45
N HIS A 77 -1.37 -0.41 14.72
CA HIS A 77 -1.18 -1.80 15.10
C HIS A 77 -2.34 -2.65 14.57
N VAL A 78 -2.01 -3.83 14.05
CA VAL A 78 -2.97 -4.80 13.56
C VAL A 78 -2.70 -6.13 14.24
N GLU A 79 -3.70 -6.64 14.94
CA GLU A 79 -3.69 -8.00 15.47
C GLU A 79 -4.29 -8.93 14.41
N LEU A 80 -3.46 -9.83 13.89
CA LEU A 80 -3.83 -10.84 12.90
C LEU A 80 -3.77 -12.22 13.55
N ASP A 81 -4.63 -13.14 13.11
CA ASP A 81 -4.57 -14.54 13.50
C ASP A 81 -3.28 -15.18 12.93
N PRO A 82 -2.36 -15.70 13.78
CA PRO A 82 -1.10 -16.25 13.30
C PRO A 82 -1.25 -17.53 12.47
N TRP A 83 -2.43 -18.16 12.43
CA TRP A 83 -2.69 -19.38 11.67
C TRP A 83 -3.46 -19.15 10.37
N ALA A 84 -3.79 -17.90 10.04
CA ALA A 84 -4.48 -17.55 8.81
C ALA A 84 -3.56 -16.84 7.81
N ASP A 85 -3.81 -17.09 6.52
CA ASP A 85 -3.18 -16.34 5.45
C ASP A 85 -3.97 -15.05 5.16
N TYR A 86 -3.26 -13.92 5.07
CA TYR A 86 -3.84 -12.62 4.80
C TYR A 86 -3.35 -12.03 3.48
N VAL A 87 -4.24 -11.30 2.80
CA VAL A 87 -3.92 -10.57 1.57
C VAL A 87 -4.24 -9.10 1.77
N MET A 88 -3.32 -8.23 1.38
CA MET A 88 -3.61 -6.80 1.27
C MET A 88 -4.20 -6.49 -0.10
N ARG A 89 -5.23 -5.64 -0.13
CA ARG A 89 -5.87 -5.18 -1.36
C ARG A 89 -5.97 -3.67 -1.37
N CYS A 90 -5.64 -3.07 -2.51
CA CYS A 90 -5.95 -1.67 -2.80
C CYS A 90 -7.04 -1.65 -3.85
N GLU A 91 -8.23 -1.19 -3.48
CA GLU A 91 -9.37 -1.14 -4.37
C GLU A 91 -9.76 0.30 -4.65
N ARG A 92 -9.99 0.59 -5.92
CA ARG A 92 -10.54 1.87 -6.36
C ARG A 92 -11.99 1.68 -6.73
N GLY A 93 -12.88 2.35 -6.01
CA GLY A 93 -14.33 2.28 -6.26
C GLY A 93 -15.12 2.91 -5.12
N ALA A 94 -16.41 3.15 -5.37
CA ALA A 94 -17.38 3.46 -4.32
C ALA A 94 -18.17 2.17 -4.04
N GLY A 95 -18.24 1.76 -2.77
CA GLY A 95 -19.01 0.59 -2.34
C GLY A 95 -18.23 -0.38 -1.46
N ARG A 96 -18.88 -1.50 -1.13
CA ARG A 96 -18.29 -2.57 -0.33
C ARG A 96 -17.21 -3.30 -1.13
N ALA A 97 -16.08 -3.61 -0.49
CA ALA A 97 -15.04 -4.45 -1.07
C ALA A 97 -15.62 -5.83 -1.45
N ALA A 98 -15.27 -6.34 -2.63
CA ALA A 98 -15.82 -7.61 -3.12
C ALA A 98 -15.10 -8.81 -2.47
N GLY A 99 -15.87 -9.64 -1.76
CA GLY A 99 -15.40 -10.90 -1.15
C GLY A 99 -15.43 -10.90 0.40
N PRO A 100 -15.03 -12.01 1.04
CA PRO A 100 -14.87 -12.08 2.49
C PRO A 100 -13.70 -11.19 2.95
N GLY A 101 -13.90 -10.41 4.03
CA GLY A 101 -12.86 -9.55 4.60
C GLY A 101 -13.43 -8.37 5.41
N VAL A 102 -12.52 -7.55 5.96
CA VAL A 102 -12.85 -6.28 6.62
C VAL A 102 -12.54 -5.14 5.66
N GLY A 103 -13.53 -4.32 5.32
CA GLY A 103 -13.38 -3.15 4.44
C GLY A 103 -13.65 -1.86 5.20
N CYS A 104 -12.75 -0.88 5.07
CA CYS A 104 -12.94 0.46 5.62
C CYS A 104 -13.20 1.44 4.47
N VAL A 105 -14.38 2.06 4.43
CA VAL A 105 -14.72 3.08 3.43
C VAL A 105 -14.39 4.47 3.98
N LEU A 106 -13.61 5.25 3.22
CA LEU A 106 -13.28 6.63 3.60
C LEU A 106 -14.52 7.54 3.51
N ARG A 107 -15.42 7.23 2.58
CA ARG A 107 -16.70 7.92 2.35
C ARG A 107 -17.73 6.91 1.86
N GLY A 108 -18.87 6.83 2.53
CA GLY A 108 -19.95 5.89 2.20
C GLY A 108 -20.74 5.47 3.44
N GLU A 109 -21.89 4.85 3.22
CA GLU A 109 -22.67 4.23 4.29
C GLU A 109 -22.30 2.75 4.40
N VAL A 110 -22.20 2.22 5.63
CA VAL A 110 -22.01 0.79 5.86
C VAL A 110 -23.39 0.12 5.82
N THR A 111 -23.62 -0.72 4.82
CA THR A 111 -24.79 -1.60 4.75
C THR A 111 -24.37 -3.01 5.10
N VAL A 112 -24.98 -3.59 6.15
CA VAL A 112 -24.78 -4.98 6.57
C VAL A 112 -25.94 -5.80 6.06
N ASP A 113 -25.72 -6.57 5.00
CA ASP A 113 -26.69 -7.57 4.53
C ASP A 113 -26.54 -8.84 5.39
N GLY A 114 -27.68 -9.35 5.89
CA GLY A 114 -27.78 -10.58 6.70
C GLY A 114 -27.99 -11.84 5.87
#